data_AF-A0A928J2L1-F1
#
_entry.id   AF-A0A928J2L1-F1
#
_cell.length_a   1.000
_cell.length_b   1.000
_cell.length_c   1.000
_cell.angle_alpha   90.00
_cell.angle_beta   90.00
_cell.angle_gamma   90.00
#
_symmetry.space_group_name_H-M   'P 1'
#
loop_
_entity.id
_entity.type
_entity.pdbx_description
1 polymer ?
#
loop_
_entity_poly.entity_id
_entity_poly.type
_entity_poly.pdbx_seq_one_letter_code
_entity_poly.pdbx_strand_id
1 'polypeptide(L)'
;MAKKNINKRCPFSMECGRGKCMFEQKELGCNYYYDNAMDDNVIPDQEERRRLEDERIEREKEERILAEIVEEEETAVVPARANEIALEIKIVEQNTAETVVRGGIKIGQLLKEVKASLRHGMWESWLRENVGYSITKAQRFMKLADAYEGQLAAGDDDIAELFASMLPSKALVLARLAPAQQREFVQGHDTEAMSVREMEAAVKAKEEAEKRAAEAEKEMLEERMKLDAAEQANEELYEQLQAERGKVATVSPEERAKIEAEAKRAAEDAAKAKIEAAKKKAEKELEKARTEGADAVKKVQAEQEAAIKAAKEEAKAEAERATAARVADLEEQLRVAAATASPYRVKFGACLEAMQAAYGRMLSVIEEAKQKEPSEGELLEGLAEQIVDMLKV
;
A
#
# COMPACT_ATOMS: atom_id res chain seq x y z
N MET A 1 28.25 83.56 59.66
CA MET A 1 28.03 82.28 58.93
C MET A 1 27.31 82.59 57.63
N ALA A 2 27.87 82.22 56.48
CA ALA A 2 27.25 82.48 55.17
C ALA A 2 25.99 81.61 54.99
N LYS A 3 24.88 82.22 54.57
CA LYS A 3 23.61 81.50 54.32
C LYS A 3 23.81 80.57 53.11
N LYS A 4 23.74 79.25 53.33
CA LYS A 4 23.69 78.27 52.23
C LYS A 4 22.45 78.55 51.38
N ASN A 5 22.61 78.63 50.05
CA ASN A 5 21.50 78.84 49.13
C ASN A 5 21.03 77.48 48.61
N ILE A 6 20.22 76.81 49.42
CA ILE A 6 19.76 75.45 49.20
C ILE A 6 18.37 75.47 48.56
N ASN A 7 18.12 74.60 47.58
CA ASN A 7 16.79 74.40 47.01
C ASN A 7 15.90 73.73 48.06
N LYS A 8 14.96 74.48 48.64
CA LYS A 8 14.07 73.99 49.70
C LYS A 8 13.03 72.97 49.22
N ARG A 9 12.79 72.90 47.91
CA ARG A 9 11.87 71.94 47.28
C ARG A 9 12.50 70.56 47.14
N CYS A 10 13.83 70.49 47.10
CA CYS A 10 14.55 69.24 46.98
C CYS A 10 14.46 68.46 48.30
N PRO A 11 13.92 67.24 48.30
CA PRO A 11 13.82 66.42 49.51
C PRO A 11 15.19 66.05 50.06
N PHE A 12 16.19 65.95 49.18
CA PHE A 12 17.59 65.70 49.56
C PHE A 12 18.37 66.97 49.95
N SER A 13 17.71 68.11 50.11
CA SER A 13 18.34 69.41 50.39
C SER A 13 19.23 69.42 51.64
N MET A 14 18.87 68.63 52.65
CA MET A 14 19.59 68.54 53.92
C MET A 14 20.84 67.64 53.85
N GLU A 15 20.77 66.61 53.01
CA GLU A 15 21.87 65.67 52.75
C GLU A 15 22.79 66.16 51.62
N CYS A 16 22.31 67.13 50.84
CA CYS A 16 23.05 67.72 49.75
C CYS A 16 24.25 68.51 50.27
N GLY A 17 25.46 68.00 50.02
CA GLY A 17 26.72 68.66 50.39
C GLY A 17 27.03 69.96 49.64
N ARG A 18 26.16 70.41 48.73
CA ARG A 18 26.39 71.61 47.90
C ARG A 18 26.09 72.89 48.68
N GLY A 19 27.00 73.87 48.60
CA GLY A 19 26.81 75.19 49.21
C GLY A 19 25.77 76.08 48.50
N LYS A 20 25.51 75.82 47.21
CA LYS A 20 24.52 76.51 46.36
C LYS A 20 23.90 75.52 45.37
N CYS A 21 22.57 75.46 45.30
CA CYS A 21 21.86 74.66 44.28
C CYS A 21 21.75 75.44 42.96
N MET A 22 21.91 74.74 41.82
CA MET A 22 21.71 75.31 40.47
C MET A 22 20.51 74.74 39.73
N PHE A 23 19.78 73.82 40.35
CA PHE A 23 18.71 73.03 39.71
C PHE A 23 17.34 73.33 40.28
N GLU A 24 17.16 74.47 40.94
CA GLU A 24 15.84 74.89 41.40
C GLU A 24 14.90 75.08 40.19
N GLN A 25 13.75 74.40 40.23
CA GLN A 25 12.78 74.26 39.13
C GLN A 25 13.24 73.45 37.91
N LYS A 26 14.45 72.90 37.94
CA LYS A 26 15.06 72.05 36.91
C LYS A 26 15.69 70.82 37.55
N GLU A 27 15.05 70.27 38.58
CA GLU A 27 15.63 69.26 39.45
C GLU A 27 15.90 67.95 38.71
N LEU A 28 15.10 67.60 37.69
CA LEU A 28 15.39 66.46 36.81
C LEU A 28 16.75 66.54 36.11
N GLY A 29 17.32 67.74 35.93
CA GLY A 29 18.67 67.92 35.38
C GLY A 29 19.79 67.69 36.40
N CYS A 30 19.48 67.46 37.66
CA CYS A 30 20.45 67.13 38.70
C CYS A 30 20.54 65.61 38.84
N ASN A 31 21.64 64.98 38.41
CA ASN A 31 21.84 63.52 38.53
C ASN A 31 21.53 63.02 39.95
N TYR A 32 22.00 63.72 40.99
CA TYR A 32 21.73 63.31 42.37
C TYR A 32 20.23 63.27 42.73
N TYR A 33 19.42 64.18 42.20
CA TYR A 33 17.97 64.12 42.39
C TYR A 33 17.34 63.08 41.45
N TYR A 34 17.73 63.07 40.18
CA TYR A 34 17.21 62.14 39.17
C TYR A 34 17.39 60.67 39.57
N ASP A 35 18.56 60.32 40.11
CA ASP A 35 18.94 58.96 40.47
C ASP A 35 18.36 58.49 41.82
N ASN A 36 18.02 59.40 42.72
CA ASN A 36 17.59 59.07 44.09
C ASN A 36 16.10 59.37 44.37
N ALA A 37 15.43 60.13 43.49
CA ALA A 37 14.00 60.41 43.61
C ALA A 37 13.19 59.12 43.40
N MET A 38 12.49 58.72 44.46
CA MET A 38 11.58 57.59 44.61
C MET A 38 10.19 58.11 44.98
N ASP A 39 9.17 57.26 44.88
CA ASP A 39 7.75 57.63 45.04
C ASP A 39 7.42 58.47 46.29
N ASP A 40 8.17 58.30 47.39
CA ASP A 40 7.96 59.01 48.66
C ASP A 40 8.74 60.32 48.81
N ASN A 41 9.66 60.62 47.89
CA ASN A 41 10.55 61.78 47.94
C ASN A 41 10.72 62.44 46.56
N VAL A 42 9.64 62.51 45.77
CA VAL A 42 9.59 63.29 44.52
C VAL A 42 9.15 64.73 44.75
N ILE A 43 9.53 65.60 43.81
CA ILE A 43 8.93 66.92 43.61
C ILE A 43 7.79 66.75 42.59
N PRO A 44 6.51 66.94 42.96
CA PRO A 44 5.37 66.54 42.13
C PRO A 44 5.35 67.10 40.70
N ASP A 45 5.70 68.37 40.50
CA ASP A 45 5.75 69.00 39.16
C ASP A 45 6.96 68.56 38.32
N GLN A 46 7.98 67.98 38.94
CA GLN A 46 9.10 67.37 38.24
C GLN A 46 8.75 65.93 37.83
N GLU A 47 8.07 65.18 38.70
CA GLU A 47 7.60 63.83 38.39
C GLU A 47 6.57 63.83 37.25
N GLU A 48 5.64 64.79 37.24
CA GLU A 48 4.71 64.98 36.12
C GLU A 48 5.44 65.26 34.80
N ARG A 49 6.51 66.07 34.83
CA ARG A 49 7.34 66.34 33.66
C ARG A 49 8.08 65.11 33.16
N ARG A 50 8.58 64.26 34.07
CA ARG A 50 9.22 62.98 33.74
C ARG A 50 8.21 62.06 33.04
N ARG A 51 7.00 61.91 33.60
CA ARG A 51 5.93 61.07 33.00
C ARG A 51 5.53 61.53 31.61
N LEU A 52 5.30 62.84 31.42
CA LEU A 52 4.95 63.39 30.11
C LEU A 52 6.06 63.19 29.07
N GLU A 53 7.32 63.26 29.49
CA GLU A 53 8.46 63.00 28.63
C GLU A 53 8.60 61.52 28.29
N ASP A 54 8.42 60.63 29.27
CA ASP A 54 8.43 59.17 29.04
C ASP A 54 7.31 58.75 28.08
N GLU A 55 6.09 59.27 28.27
CA GLU A 55 4.97 59.06 27.35
C GLU A 55 5.26 59.58 25.93
N ARG A 56 5.94 60.73 25.82
CA ARG A 56 6.37 61.26 24.53
C ARG A 56 7.38 60.34 23.85
N ILE A 57 8.37 59.87 24.59
CA ILE A 57 9.40 58.95 24.10
C ILE A 57 8.77 57.62 23.65
N GLU A 58 7.82 57.07 24.41
CA GLU A 58 7.14 55.83 24.02
C GLU A 58 6.29 56.04 22.76
N ARG A 59 5.53 57.14 22.66
CA ARG A 59 4.81 57.46 21.41
C ARG A 59 5.74 57.60 20.21
N GLU A 60 6.87 58.30 20.38
CA GLU A 60 7.88 58.45 19.31
C GLU A 60 8.51 57.09 18.92
N LYS A 61 8.71 56.18 19.89
CA LYS A 61 9.17 54.81 19.61
C LYS A 61 8.12 53.98 18.87
N GLU A 62 6.87 54.04 19.30
CA GLU A 62 5.75 53.34 18.65
C GLU A 62 5.56 53.82 17.22
N GLU A 63 5.58 55.14 16.99
CA GLU A 63 5.51 55.74 15.65
C GLU A 63 6.68 55.29 14.76
N ARG A 64 7.90 55.21 15.31
CA ARG A 64 9.06 54.72 14.57
C ARG A 64 8.93 53.25 14.17
N ILE A 65 8.47 52.40 15.09
CA ILE A 65 8.24 50.97 14.81
C ILE A 65 7.16 50.81 13.74
N LEU A 66 6.08 51.59 13.84
CA LEU A 66 4.99 51.55 12.86
C LEU A 66 5.48 51.98 11.47
N ALA A 67 6.30 53.03 11.38
CA ALA A 67 6.90 53.48 10.12
C ALA A 67 7.82 52.41 9.51
N GLU A 68 8.64 51.74 10.32
CA GLU A 68 9.53 50.66 9.87
C GLU A 68 8.75 49.47 9.30
N ILE A 69 7.65 49.07 9.95
CA ILE A 69 6.78 47.98 9.46
C ILE A 69 6.14 48.33 8.11
N VAL A 70 5.67 49.57 7.95
CA VAL A 70 5.03 50.02 6.69
C VAL A 70 6.03 50.04 5.54
N GLU A 71 7.27 50.49 5.78
CA GLU A 71 8.33 50.46 4.76
C GLU A 71 8.71 49.01 4.37
N GLU A 72 8.75 48.08 5.32
CA GLU A 72 9.03 46.67 5.04
C GLU A 72 7.91 46.00 4.23
N GLU A 73 6.64 46.28 4.52
CA GLU A 73 5.53 45.78 3.71
C GLU A 73 5.53 46.36 2.29
N GLU A 74 5.78 47.66 2.12
CA GLU A 74 5.78 48.32 0.81
C GLU A 74 6.89 47.80 -0.10
N THR A 75 8.05 47.44 0.47
CA THR A 75 9.15 46.81 -0.28
C THR A 75 8.93 45.33 -0.60
N ALA A 76 8.04 44.64 0.13
CA ALA A 76 7.72 43.23 -0.08
C ALA A 76 6.63 42.99 -1.14
N VAL A 77 5.90 44.02 -1.58
CA VAL A 77 4.87 43.87 -2.60
C VAL A 77 5.50 43.66 -3.98
N VAL A 78 5.60 42.39 -4.38
CA VAL A 78 5.95 42.04 -5.77
C VAL A 78 4.85 42.61 -6.69
N PRO A 79 5.21 43.46 -7.67
CA PRO A 79 4.22 44.05 -8.57
C PRO A 79 3.40 42.95 -9.28
N ALA A 80 2.09 43.14 -9.42
CA ALA A 80 1.20 42.17 -10.10
C ALA A 80 1.74 41.75 -11.48
N ARG A 81 2.37 42.69 -12.20
CA ARG A 81 3.02 42.42 -13.49
C ARG A 81 4.18 41.43 -13.40
N ALA A 82 4.93 41.39 -12.31
CA ALA A 82 6.04 40.43 -12.16
C ALA A 82 5.50 38.99 -12.07
N ASN A 83 4.37 38.79 -11.40
CA ASN A 83 3.70 37.49 -11.34
C ASN A 83 3.14 37.06 -12.72
N GLU A 84 2.55 38.00 -13.47
CA GLU A 84 2.12 37.74 -14.86
C GLU A 84 3.30 37.34 -15.75
N ILE A 85 4.42 38.08 -15.67
CA ILE A 85 5.64 37.76 -16.42
C ILE A 85 6.16 36.37 -16.06
N ALA A 86 6.13 35.97 -14.78
CA ALA A 86 6.54 34.63 -14.37
C ALA A 86 5.67 33.55 -15.03
N LEU A 87 4.35 33.77 -15.15
CA LEU A 87 3.45 32.86 -15.88
C LEU A 87 3.73 32.86 -17.39
N GLU A 88 3.93 34.03 -18.00
CA GLU A 88 4.29 34.16 -19.42
C GLU A 88 5.59 33.40 -19.74
N ILE A 89 6.62 33.53 -18.89
CA ILE A 89 7.88 32.79 -19.03
C ILE A 89 7.64 31.29 -19.01
N LYS A 90 6.87 30.79 -18.03
CA LYS A 90 6.55 29.36 -17.95
C LYS A 90 5.85 28.86 -19.21
N ILE A 91 4.86 29.59 -19.72
CA ILE A 91 4.16 29.23 -20.96
C ILE A 91 5.14 29.16 -22.15
N VAL A 92 6.06 30.11 -22.27
CA VAL A 92 7.08 30.12 -23.34
C VAL A 92 8.04 28.93 -23.20
N GLU A 93 8.48 28.62 -21.99
CA GLU A 93 9.32 27.45 -21.71
C GLU A 93 8.61 26.16 -22.11
N GLN A 94 7.34 26.01 -21.77
CA GLN A 94 6.54 24.84 -22.10
C GLN A 94 6.41 24.64 -23.62
N ASN A 95 5.99 25.68 -24.34
CA ASN A 95 5.86 25.65 -25.80
C ASN A 95 7.19 25.36 -26.50
N THR A 96 8.30 25.88 -25.94
CA THR A 96 9.65 25.65 -26.47
C THR A 96 10.07 24.20 -26.29
N ALA A 97 9.85 23.63 -25.10
CA ALA A 97 10.17 22.23 -24.80
C ALA A 97 9.42 21.28 -25.73
N GLU A 98 8.11 21.48 -25.90
CA GLU A 98 7.28 20.69 -26.81
C GLU A 98 7.83 20.75 -28.24
N THR A 99 8.10 21.96 -28.74
CA THR A 99 8.59 22.16 -30.11
C THR A 99 9.93 21.45 -30.33
N VAL A 100 10.84 21.52 -29.34
CA VAL A 100 12.15 20.87 -29.42
C VAL A 100 12.01 19.34 -29.47
N VAL A 101 11.11 18.76 -28.68
CA VAL A 101 10.93 17.29 -28.67
C VAL A 101 10.25 16.82 -29.95
N ARG A 102 9.15 17.44 -30.39
CA ARG A 102 8.49 17.13 -31.68
C ARG A 102 9.47 17.28 -32.84
N GLY A 103 10.23 18.37 -32.86
CA GLY A 103 11.29 18.60 -33.85
C GLY A 103 12.36 17.50 -33.80
N GLY A 104 12.79 17.10 -32.61
CA GLY A 104 13.74 16.01 -32.41
C GLY A 104 13.25 14.66 -32.94
N ILE A 105 11.98 14.34 -32.75
CA ILE A 105 11.35 13.13 -33.30
C ILE A 105 11.34 13.19 -34.84
N LYS A 106 10.92 14.32 -35.41
CA LYS A 106 10.89 14.48 -36.88
C LYS A 106 12.29 14.39 -37.49
N ILE A 107 13.29 14.99 -36.84
CA ILE A 107 14.70 14.85 -37.22
C ILE A 107 15.10 13.37 -37.19
N GLY A 108 14.73 12.63 -36.15
CA GLY A 108 15.00 11.19 -36.03
C GLY A 108 14.42 10.37 -37.18
N GLN A 109 13.17 10.65 -37.59
CA GLN A 109 12.52 9.99 -38.73
C GLN A 109 13.28 10.25 -40.05
N LEU A 110 13.63 11.52 -40.32
CA LEU A 110 14.40 11.88 -41.52
C LEU A 110 15.81 11.25 -41.52
N LEU A 111 16.44 11.18 -40.35
CA LEU A 111 17.73 10.50 -40.19
C LEU A 111 17.62 8.99 -40.44
N LYS A 112 16.52 8.33 -40.04
CA LYS A 112 16.24 6.92 -40.36
C LYS A 112 16.09 6.72 -41.87
N GLU A 113 15.30 7.58 -42.51
CA GLU A 113 15.04 7.53 -43.95
C GLU A 113 16.33 7.66 -44.77
N VAL A 114 17.15 8.67 -44.49
CA VAL A 114 18.41 8.87 -45.21
C VAL A 114 19.44 7.78 -44.88
N LYS A 115 19.49 7.29 -43.64
CA LYS A 115 20.41 6.20 -43.29
C LYS A 115 20.08 4.91 -44.04
N ALA A 116 18.81 4.65 -44.33
CA ALA A 116 18.37 3.50 -45.10
C ALA A 116 18.72 3.60 -46.60
N SER A 117 18.86 4.81 -47.14
CA SER A 117 19.23 5.03 -48.55
C SER A 117 20.74 5.12 -48.80
N LEU A 118 21.54 5.31 -47.75
CA LEU A 118 23.00 5.41 -47.84
C LEU A 118 23.68 4.04 -47.96
N ARG A 119 24.77 3.99 -48.74
CA ARG A 119 25.65 2.82 -48.79
C ARG A 119 26.41 2.67 -47.47
N HIS A 120 26.77 1.43 -47.13
CA HIS A 120 27.62 1.14 -45.97
C HIS A 120 28.88 2.02 -45.96
N GLY A 121 29.22 2.56 -44.79
CA GLY A 121 30.40 3.42 -44.59
C GLY A 121 30.17 4.91 -44.86
N MET A 122 29.09 5.33 -45.54
CA MET A 122 28.85 6.75 -45.86
C MET A 122 28.12 7.53 -44.76
N TRP A 123 27.67 6.86 -43.70
CA TRP A 123 26.81 7.48 -42.69
C TRP A 123 27.49 8.61 -41.92
N GLU A 124 28.73 8.39 -41.47
CA GLU A 124 29.43 9.37 -40.64
C GLU A 124 29.82 10.63 -41.42
N SER A 125 30.36 10.49 -42.64
CA SER A 125 30.71 11.62 -43.50
C SER A 125 29.47 12.42 -43.87
N TRP A 126 28.37 11.73 -44.23
CA TRP A 126 27.12 12.38 -44.57
C TRP A 126 26.59 13.24 -43.41
N LEU A 127 26.58 12.71 -42.18
CA LEU A 127 26.15 13.45 -40.99
C LEU A 127 26.95 14.73 -40.76
N ARG A 128 28.28 14.64 -40.92
CA ARG A 128 29.20 15.76 -40.69
C ARG A 128 29.02 16.85 -41.74
N GLU A 129 28.91 16.46 -43.01
CA GLU A 129 28.90 17.37 -44.16
C GLU A 129 27.53 18.04 -44.39
N ASN A 130 26.42 17.33 -44.10
CA ASN A 130 25.08 17.82 -44.46
C ASN A 130 24.32 18.45 -43.28
N VAL A 131 24.48 17.92 -42.07
CA VAL A 131 23.70 18.37 -40.90
C VAL A 131 24.57 18.77 -39.70
N GLY A 132 25.90 18.61 -39.79
CA GLY A 132 26.85 18.96 -38.72
C GLY A 132 26.65 18.17 -37.43
N TYR A 133 26.11 16.95 -37.51
CA TYR A 133 25.82 16.13 -36.33
C TYR A 133 26.91 15.10 -36.05
N SER A 134 27.13 14.82 -34.77
CA SER A 134 27.85 13.61 -34.37
C SER A 134 26.96 12.38 -34.53
N ILE A 135 27.57 11.21 -34.69
CA ILE A 135 26.87 9.92 -34.71
C ILE A 135 25.97 9.78 -33.46
N THR A 136 26.51 10.12 -32.29
CA THR A 136 25.77 10.04 -31.01
C THR A 136 24.54 10.95 -31.00
N LYS A 137 24.66 12.19 -31.51
CA LYS A 137 23.52 13.12 -31.61
C LYS A 137 22.45 12.58 -32.56
N ALA A 138 22.84 12.09 -33.73
CA ALA A 138 21.93 11.49 -34.69
C ALA A 138 21.22 10.25 -34.11
N GLN A 139 21.96 9.35 -33.47
CA GLN A 139 21.41 8.17 -32.81
C GLN A 139 20.41 8.51 -31.70
N ARG A 140 20.64 9.58 -30.92
CA ARG A 140 19.67 10.03 -29.90
C ARG A 140 18.34 10.43 -30.52
N PHE A 141 18.35 11.20 -31.60
CA PHE A 141 17.11 11.57 -32.31
C PHE A 141 16.43 10.36 -32.94
N MET A 142 17.17 9.45 -33.55
CA MET A 142 16.59 8.22 -34.11
C MET A 142 15.91 7.37 -33.04
N LYS A 143 16.55 7.18 -31.87
CA LYS A 143 15.95 6.46 -30.73
C LYS A 143 14.69 7.17 -30.21
N LEU A 144 14.71 8.50 -30.20
CA LEU A 144 13.56 9.29 -29.78
C LEU A 144 12.39 9.11 -30.77
N ALA A 145 12.69 9.05 -32.07
CA ALA A 145 11.68 8.70 -33.07
C ALA A 145 11.13 7.29 -32.86
N ASP A 146 11.99 6.29 -32.70
CA ASP A 146 11.55 4.90 -32.46
C ASP A 146 10.64 4.77 -31.24
N ALA A 147 10.96 5.51 -30.17
CA ALA A 147 10.19 5.50 -28.93
C ALA A 147 8.76 6.06 -29.06
N TYR A 148 8.59 7.12 -29.85
CA TYR A 148 7.35 7.92 -29.85
C TYR A 148 6.59 7.90 -31.18
N GLU A 149 7.13 7.28 -32.24
CA GLU A 149 6.52 7.21 -33.58
C GLU A 149 5.12 6.58 -33.55
N GLY A 150 4.91 5.55 -32.72
CA GLY A 150 3.59 4.92 -32.54
C GLY A 150 2.56 5.82 -31.84
N GLN A 151 2.97 6.57 -30.81
CA GLN A 151 2.10 7.49 -30.09
C GLN A 151 1.72 8.70 -30.96
N LEU A 152 2.67 9.23 -31.73
CA LEU A 152 2.41 10.30 -32.70
C LEU A 152 1.45 9.87 -33.81
N ALA A 153 1.62 8.65 -34.33
CA ALA A 153 0.75 8.11 -35.37
C ALA A 153 -0.68 7.86 -34.87
N ALA A 154 -0.85 7.59 -33.58
CA ALA A 154 -2.15 7.40 -32.95
C ALA A 154 -2.93 8.71 -32.75
N GLY A 155 -2.33 9.88 -33.04
CA GLY A 155 -2.94 11.18 -32.79
C GLY A 155 -3.08 11.48 -31.29
N ASP A 156 -2.19 10.92 -30.46
CA ASP A 156 -2.16 11.17 -29.02
C ASP A 156 -1.70 12.63 -28.81
N ASP A 157 -2.64 13.57 -28.79
CA ASP A 157 -2.37 15.01 -28.61
C ASP A 157 -1.72 15.31 -27.24
N ASP A 158 -1.84 14.37 -26.29
CA ASP A 158 -1.23 14.38 -24.95
C ASP A 158 0.30 14.28 -24.97
N ILE A 159 0.91 14.02 -26.14
CA ILE A 159 2.37 14.09 -26.31
C ILE A 159 2.90 15.49 -26.00
N ALA A 160 2.09 16.53 -26.25
CA ALA A 160 2.39 17.90 -25.85
C ALA A 160 2.54 18.02 -24.33
N GLU A 161 1.62 17.40 -23.58
CA GLU A 161 1.58 17.42 -22.11
C GLU A 161 2.72 16.58 -21.51
N LEU A 162 3.02 15.40 -22.08
CA LEU A 162 4.14 14.55 -21.68
C LEU A 162 5.51 15.25 -21.85
N PHE A 163 5.60 16.20 -22.78
CA PHE A 163 6.84 16.92 -23.11
C PHE A 163 6.84 18.37 -22.69
N ALA A 164 5.82 18.84 -21.97
CA ALA A 164 5.60 20.25 -21.66
C ALA A 164 6.75 20.91 -20.88
N SER A 165 7.82 20.22 -20.52
CA SER A 165 9.02 20.83 -19.94
C SER A 165 10.28 19.97 -20.07
N MET A 166 10.26 18.99 -20.98
CA MET A 166 11.19 17.89 -20.96
C MET A 166 12.27 17.98 -22.04
N LEU A 167 13.55 17.97 -21.65
CA LEU A 167 14.66 17.84 -22.58
C LEU A 167 14.62 16.47 -23.30
N PRO A 168 15.11 16.35 -24.56
CA PRO A 168 15.12 15.08 -25.32
C PRO A 168 15.76 13.89 -24.59
N SER A 169 16.69 14.15 -23.65
CA SER A 169 17.32 13.09 -22.85
C SER A 169 16.39 12.54 -21.78
N LYS A 170 15.57 13.38 -21.12
CA LYS A 170 14.54 12.94 -20.17
C LYS A 170 13.42 12.18 -20.91
N ALA A 171 13.04 12.63 -22.11
CA ALA A 171 12.07 11.95 -22.97
C ALA A 171 12.50 10.50 -23.32
N LEU A 172 13.80 10.29 -23.57
CA LEU A 172 14.34 8.94 -23.80
C LEU A 172 14.32 8.04 -22.55
N VAL A 173 14.39 8.62 -21.35
CA VAL A 173 14.28 7.88 -20.09
C VAL A 173 12.83 7.45 -19.86
N LEU A 174 11.90 8.38 -20.07
CA LEU A 174 10.46 8.13 -19.97
C LEU A 174 9.99 7.02 -20.93
N ALA A 175 10.57 6.99 -22.14
CA ALA A 175 10.26 6.00 -23.17
C ALA A 175 10.52 4.53 -22.78
N ARG A 176 11.20 4.27 -21.65
CA ARG A 176 11.36 2.90 -21.12
C ARG A 176 10.07 2.38 -20.48
N LEU A 177 9.19 3.28 -20.07
CA LEU A 177 7.88 2.94 -19.52
C LEU A 177 6.86 2.79 -20.66
N ALA A 178 5.84 1.96 -20.45
CA ALA A 178 4.71 1.86 -21.37
C ALA A 178 3.91 3.17 -21.41
N PRO A 179 3.21 3.52 -22.51
CA PRO A 179 2.50 4.81 -22.66
C PRO A 179 1.59 5.19 -21.48
N ALA A 180 0.86 4.22 -20.91
CA ALA A 180 0.03 4.46 -19.74
C ALA A 180 0.85 4.83 -18.48
N GLN A 181 1.98 4.16 -18.28
CA GLN A 181 2.90 4.40 -17.17
C GLN A 181 3.69 5.72 -17.34
N GLN A 182 3.92 6.17 -18.58
CA GLN A 182 4.56 7.46 -18.86
C GLN A 182 3.70 8.61 -18.31
N ARG A 183 2.38 8.57 -18.56
CA ARG A 183 1.43 9.56 -18.03
C ARG A 183 1.39 9.56 -16.52
N GLU A 184 1.25 8.37 -15.91
CA GLU A 184 1.29 8.21 -14.45
C GLU A 184 2.58 8.79 -13.86
N PHE A 185 3.73 8.55 -14.52
CA PHE A 185 5.01 9.06 -14.06
C PHE A 185 5.08 10.59 -14.12
N VAL A 186 4.63 11.22 -15.21
CA VAL A 186 4.64 12.69 -15.35
C VAL A 186 3.67 13.35 -14.37
N GLN A 187 2.51 12.74 -14.08
CA GLN A 187 1.55 13.25 -13.09
C GLN A 187 2.02 13.06 -11.64
N GLY A 188 2.74 11.96 -11.36
CA GLY A 188 3.22 11.62 -10.02
C GLY A 188 4.55 12.25 -9.63
N HIS A 189 5.28 12.87 -10.57
CA HIS A 189 6.61 13.41 -10.33
C HIS A 189 6.76 14.83 -10.90
N ASP A 190 7.48 15.69 -10.18
CA ASP A 190 7.93 16.98 -10.69
C ASP A 190 9.08 16.78 -11.69
N THR A 191 8.70 16.45 -12.94
CA THR A 191 9.66 16.17 -14.01
C THR A 191 10.44 17.41 -14.45
N GLU A 192 10.01 18.62 -14.08
CA GLU A 192 10.71 19.88 -14.32
C GLU A 192 11.95 19.95 -13.42
N ALA A 193 11.74 19.84 -12.12
CA ALA A 193 12.80 19.92 -11.12
C ALA A 193 13.75 18.72 -11.14
N MET A 194 13.25 17.52 -11.46
CA MET A 194 14.08 16.31 -11.47
C MET A 194 15.19 16.39 -12.52
N SER A 195 16.40 16.03 -12.12
CA SER A 195 17.50 15.83 -13.06
C SER A 195 17.29 14.56 -13.90
N VAL A 196 17.98 14.47 -15.05
CA VAL A 196 17.96 13.25 -15.88
C VAL A 196 18.38 12.01 -15.08
N ARG A 197 19.34 12.15 -14.17
CA ARG A 197 19.85 11.03 -13.34
C ARG A 197 18.82 10.56 -12.33
N GLU A 198 18.10 11.49 -11.69
CA GLU A 198 17.04 11.15 -10.75
C GLU A 198 15.87 10.47 -11.47
N MET A 199 15.54 10.94 -12.67
CA MET A 199 14.54 10.29 -13.52
C MET A 199 14.97 8.88 -13.94
N GLU A 200 16.24 8.70 -14.32
CA GLU A 200 16.80 7.38 -14.63
C GLU A 200 16.73 6.43 -13.43
N ALA A 201 17.06 6.91 -12.24
CA ALA A 201 16.97 6.12 -11.02
C ALA A 201 15.53 5.72 -10.69
N ALA A 202 14.58 6.65 -10.82
CA ALA A 202 13.16 6.41 -10.54
C ALA A 202 12.55 5.39 -11.53
N VAL A 203 12.79 5.57 -12.84
CA VAL A 203 12.33 4.62 -13.87
C VAL A 203 12.95 3.25 -13.65
N LYS A 204 14.26 3.18 -13.39
CA LYS A 204 14.96 1.92 -13.13
C LYS A 204 14.41 1.22 -11.88
N ALA A 205 14.13 1.95 -10.81
CA ALA A 205 13.54 1.39 -9.60
C ALA A 205 12.14 0.79 -9.87
N LYS A 206 11.33 1.43 -10.72
CA LYS A 206 10.03 0.89 -11.17
C LYS A 206 10.21 -0.38 -12.00
N GLU A 207 11.09 -0.38 -12.99
CA GLU A 207 11.41 -1.57 -13.80
C GLU A 207 11.89 -2.75 -12.93
N GLU A 208 12.76 -2.49 -11.94
CA GLU A 208 13.25 -3.50 -11.01
C GLU A 208 12.15 -3.99 -10.05
N ALA A 209 11.21 -3.13 -9.66
CA ALA A 209 10.05 -3.52 -8.86
C ALA A 209 9.09 -4.41 -9.65
N GLU A 210 8.76 -4.03 -10.89
CA GLU A 210 7.90 -4.81 -11.79
C GLU A 210 8.53 -6.15 -12.14
N LYS A 211 9.83 -6.18 -12.40
CA LYS A 211 10.56 -7.44 -12.62
C LYS A 211 10.50 -8.36 -11.41
N ARG A 212 10.74 -7.83 -10.20
CA ARG A 212 10.65 -8.61 -8.96
C ARG A 212 9.23 -9.12 -8.71
N ALA A 213 8.21 -8.30 -9.00
CA ALA A 213 6.82 -8.71 -8.88
C ALA A 213 6.47 -9.83 -9.85
N ALA A 214 6.92 -9.74 -11.12
CA ALA A 214 6.70 -10.78 -12.12
C ALA A 214 7.46 -12.08 -11.78
N GLU A 215 8.68 -11.99 -11.26
CA GLU A 215 9.44 -13.15 -10.78
C GLU A 215 8.73 -13.82 -9.59
N ALA A 216 8.26 -13.04 -8.61
CA ALA A 216 7.49 -13.56 -7.47
C ALA A 216 6.16 -14.19 -7.90
N GLU A 217 5.44 -13.60 -8.85
CA GLU A 217 4.20 -14.17 -9.40
C GLU A 217 4.47 -15.51 -10.10
N LYS A 218 5.56 -15.58 -10.86
CA LYS A 218 5.99 -16.82 -11.51
C LYS A 218 6.35 -17.91 -10.49
N GLU A 219 7.08 -17.54 -9.44
CA GLU A 219 7.41 -18.47 -8.35
C GLU A 219 6.15 -18.98 -7.64
N MET A 220 5.19 -18.09 -7.33
CA MET A 220 3.90 -18.48 -6.74
C MET A 220 3.09 -19.40 -7.66
N LEU A 221 3.12 -19.16 -8.98
CA LEU A 221 2.45 -20.03 -9.95
C LEU A 221 3.11 -21.41 -10.00
N GLU A 222 4.44 -21.48 -10.02
CA GLU A 222 5.20 -22.73 -9.98
C GLU A 222 4.97 -23.52 -8.69
N GLU A 223 4.88 -22.85 -7.53
CA GLU A 223 4.53 -23.48 -6.26
C GLU A 223 3.10 -24.01 -6.25
N ARG A 224 2.14 -23.24 -6.77
CA ARG A 224 0.74 -23.69 -6.90
C ARG A 224 0.63 -24.93 -7.79
N MET A 225 1.33 -24.95 -8.93
CA MET A 225 1.36 -26.14 -9.79
C MET A 225 1.96 -27.37 -9.11
N LYS A 226 2.97 -27.19 -8.23
CA LYS A 226 3.53 -28.30 -7.44
C LYS A 226 2.56 -28.82 -6.39
N LEU A 227 1.80 -27.93 -5.75
CA LEU A 227 0.75 -28.30 -4.80
C LEU A 227 -0.37 -29.08 -5.50
N ASP A 228 -0.87 -28.57 -6.62
CA ASP A 228 -1.92 -29.25 -7.41
C ASP A 228 -1.47 -30.65 -7.86
N ALA A 229 -0.21 -30.78 -8.32
CA ALA A 229 0.35 -32.08 -8.70
C ALA A 229 0.50 -33.05 -7.51
N ALA A 230 0.84 -32.54 -6.32
CA ALA A 230 0.94 -33.34 -5.10
C ALA A 230 -0.45 -33.79 -4.60
N GLU A 231 -1.48 -32.94 -4.72
CA GLU A 231 -2.87 -33.29 -4.40
C GLU A 231 -3.40 -34.38 -5.34
N GLN A 232 -3.18 -34.24 -6.66
CA GLN A 232 -3.54 -35.27 -7.65
C GLN A 232 -2.86 -36.61 -7.36
N ALA A 233 -1.55 -36.60 -7.07
CA ALA A 233 -0.82 -37.82 -6.73
C ALA A 233 -1.34 -38.49 -5.44
N ASN A 234 -1.86 -37.70 -4.48
CA ASN A 234 -2.42 -38.21 -3.24
C ASN A 234 -3.82 -38.81 -3.46
N GLU A 235 -4.63 -38.20 -4.34
CA GLU A 235 -5.92 -38.73 -4.76
C GLU A 235 -5.76 -40.07 -5.51
N GLU A 236 -4.82 -40.15 -6.46
CA GLU A 236 -4.48 -41.40 -7.15
C GLU A 236 -4.04 -42.51 -6.17
N LEU A 237 -3.24 -42.15 -5.16
CA LEU A 237 -2.80 -43.09 -4.13
C LEU A 237 -3.97 -43.58 -3.27
N TYR A 238 -4.92 -42.69 -2.95
CA TYR A 238 -6.12 -43.03 -2.19
C TYR A 238 -7.03 -43.97 -2.99
N GLU A 239 -7.21 -43.72 -4.29
CA GLU A 239 -7.95 -44.62 -5.19
C GLU A 239 -7.27 -45.99 -5.32
N GLN A 240 -5.94 -46.04 -5.44
CA GLN A 240 -5.17 -47.29 -5.46
C GLN A 240 -5.35 -48.09 -4.17
N LEU A 241 -5.35 -47.42 -3.01
CA LEU A 241 -5.62 -48.03 -1.71
C LEU A 241 -7.04 -48.62 -1.62
N GLN A 242 -8.05 -47.90 -2.14
CA GLN A 242 -9.44 -48.38 -2.18
C GLN A 242 -9.58 -49.57 -3.14
N ALA A 243 -8.93 -49.52 -4.30
CA ALA A 243 -8.93 -50.61 -5.27
C ALA A 243 -8.24 -51.87 -4.73
N GLU A 244 -7.09 -51.75 -4.05
CA GLU A 244 -6.42 -52.86 -3.39
C GLU A 244 -7.27 -53.43 -2.23
N ARG A 245 -7.93 -52.58 -1.43
CA ARG A 245 -8.91 -53.02 -0.41
C ARG A 245 -10.07 -53.81 -1.03
N GLY A 246 -10.56 -53.41 -2.20
CA GLY A 246 -11.61 -54.11 -2.94
C GLY A 246 -11.17 -55.46 -3.51
N LYS A 247 -9.89 -55.62 -3.88
CA LYS A 247 -9.33 -56.88 -4.40
C LYS A 247 -9.14 -57.96 -3.32
N VAL A 248 -9.06 -57.58 -2.04
CA VAL A 248 -8.95 -58.51 -0.89
C VAL A 248 -10.31 -59.15 -0.54
N ALA A 249 -11.32 -59.09 -1.42
CA ALA A 249 -12.67 -59.56 -1.17
C ALA A 249 -12.95 -61.07 -1.38
N THR A 250 -11.96 -61.94 -1.68
CA THR A 250 -12.24 -63.35 -2.05
C THR A 250 -11.49 -64.46 -1.29
N VAL A 251 -10.86 -64.19 -0.15
CA VAL A 251 -10.24 -65.25 0.68
C VAL A 251 -10.78 -65.24 2.12
N SER A 252 -10.85 -66.43 2.73
CA SER A 252 -11.52 -66.70 4.00
C SER A 252 -10.95 -65.90 5.19
N PRO A 253 -11.73 -65.67 6.27
CA PRO A 253 -11.39 -64.74 7.34
C PRO A 253 -10.09 -65.05 8.12
N GLU A 254 -9.65 -66.31 8.18
CA GLU A 254 -8.49 -66.72 9.00
C GLU A 254 -7.13 -66.51 8.30
N GLU A 255 -7.08 -66.61 6.97
CA GLU A 255 -5.87 -66.33 6.18
C GLU A 255 -5.63 -64.82 6.02
N ARG A 256 -6.70 -64.01 6.06
CA ARG A 256 -6.62 -62.53 6.07
C ARG A 256 -5.82 -62.00 7.26
N ALA A 257 -6.03 -62.52 8.47
CA ALA A 257 -5.34 -62.01 9.66
C ALA A 257 -3.82 -62.26 9.63
N LYS A 258 -3.38 -63.36 9.01
CA LYS A 258 -1.94 -63.67 8.88
C LYS A 258 -1.26 -62.88 7.76
N ILE A 259 -1.92 -62.77 6.61
CA ILE A 259 -1.40 -62.02 5.47
C ILE A 259 -1.44 -60.50 5.75
N GLU A 260 -2.46 -60.01 6.45
CA GLU A 260 -2.56 -58.61 6.89
C GLU A 260 -1.46 -58.24 7.89
N ALA A 261 -1.10 -59.14 8.81
CA ALA A 261 0.00 -58.91 9.75
C ALA A 261 1.39 -58.92 9.09
N GLU A 262 1.62 -59.82 8.12
CA GLU A 262 2.89 -59.91 7.39
C GLU A 262 3.03 -58.80 6.33
N ALA A 263 1.96 -58.45 5.61
CA ALA A 263 1.94 -57.36 4.64
C ALA A 263 2.05 -55.99 5.31
N LYS A 264 1.44 -55.79 6.49
CA LYS A 264 1.63 -54.56 7.28
C LYS A 264 3.08 -54.39 7.73
N ARG A 265 3.75 -55.47 8.15
CA ARG A 265 5.19 -55.45 8.47
C ARG A 265 6.06 -55.16 7.24
N ALA A 266 5.82 -55.85 6.13
CA ALA A 266 6.61 -55.67 4.91
C ALA A 266 6.39 -54.29 4.25
N ALA A 267 5.17 -53.75 4.30
CA ALA A 267 4.85 -52.40 3.82
C ALA A 267 5.43 -51.31 4.75
N GLU A 268 5.40 -51.51 6.07
CA GLU A 268 6.07 -50.61 7.01
C GLU A 268 7.60 -50.65 6.84
N ASP A 269 8.21 -51.82 6.60
CA ASP A 269 9.66 -51.95 6.37
C ASP A 269 10.08 -51.38 5.00
N ALA A 270 9.27 -51.56 3.94
CA ALA A 270 9.53 -50.99 2.62
C ALA A 270 9.29 -49.46 2.59
N ALA A 271 8.28 -48.97 3.30
CA ALA A 271 8.04 -47.54 3.47
C ALA A 271 9.15 -46.89 4.30
N LYS A 272 9.60 -47.54 5.38
CA LYS A 272 10.78 -47.10 6.16
C LYS A 272 12.04 -47.08 5.30
N ALA A 273 12.31 -48.10 4.48
CA ALA A 273 13.48 -48.12 3.60
C ALA A 273 13.45 -47.02 2.51
N LYS A 274 12.27 -46.72 1.94
CA LYS A 274 12.11 -45.62 0.97
C LYS A 274 12.22 -44.23 1.64
N ILE A 275 11.70 -44.09 2.87
CA ILE A 275 11.85 -42.87 3.68
C ILE A 275 13.31 -42.68 4.10
N GLU A 276 14.04 -43.75 4.46
CA GLU A 276 15.46 -43.71 4.81
C GLU A 276 16.32 -43.31 3.59
N ALA A 277 16.01 -43.84 2.40
CA ALA A 277 16.70 -43.48 1.16
C ALA A 277 16.42 -42.02 0.73
N ALA A 278 15.18 -41.54 0.93
CA ALA A 278 14.80 -40.15 0.70
C ALA A 278 15.47 -39.20 1.72
N LYS A 279 15.53 -39.59 3.00
CA LYS A 279 16.28 -38.88 4.04
C LYS A 279 17.77 -38.78 3.73
N LYS A 280 18.39 -39.88 3.28
CA LYS A 280 19.82 -39.91 2.96
C LYS A 280 20.17 -39.08 1.71
N LYS A 281 19.24 -38.97 0.75
CA LYS A 281 19.37 -38.07 -0.41
C LYS A 281 19.18 -36.61 -0.01
N ALA A 282 18.20 -36.32 0.86
CA ALA A 282 17.98 -34.98 1.43
C ALA A 282 19.13 -34.54 2.33
N GLU A 283 19.71 -35.42 3.15
CA GLU A 283 20.92 -35.15 3.95
C GLU A 283 22.13 -34.81 3.08
N LYS A 284 22.28 -35.48 1.93
CA LYS A 284 23.39 -35.23 1.01
C LYS A 284 23.23 -33.91 0.24
N GLU A 285 22.01 -33.49 -0.05
CA GLU A 285 21.69 -32.16 -0.61
C GLU A 285 21.83 -31.07 0.46
N LEU A 286 21.49 -31.38 1.71
CA LEU A 286 21.61 -30.48 2.87
C LEU A 286 23.08 -30.33 3.32
N GLU A 287 23.93 -31.36 3.18
CA GLU A 287 25.39 -31.30 3.39
C GLU A 287 26.07 -30.39 2.35
N LYS A 288 25.53 -30.36 1.11
CA LYS A 288 25.96 -29.46 0.03
C LYS A 288 25.53 -28.01 0.27
N ALA A 289 24.39 -27.80 0.90
CA ALA A 289 23.94 -26.48 1.36
C ALA A 289 24.67 -26.02 2.65
N ARG A 290 25.22 -26.96 3.42
CA ARG A 290 25.90 -26.72 4.71
C ARG A 290 27.35 -26.23 4.56
N THR A 291 27.95 -26.31 3.38
CA THR A 291 29.30 -25.77 3.13
C THR A 291 29.34 -24.23 3.00
N GLU A 292 28.19 -23.54 2.99
CA GLU A 292 28.12 -22.09 2.72
C GLU A 292 27.50 -21.22 3.84
N GLY A 293 27.68 -21.57 5.13
CA GLY A 293 27.58 -20.57 6.21
C GLY A 293 26.98 -21.08 7.52
N ALA A 294 27.81 -21.33 8.52
CA ALA A 294 27.46 -22.16 9.68
C ALA A 294 26.88 -21.44 10.92
N ASP A 295 26.86 -20.10 11.01
CA ASP A 295 26.45 -19.42 12.27
C ASP A 295 25.23 -18.48 12.18
N ALA A 296 24.83 -17.98 11.00
CA ALA A 296 23.60 -17.18 10.85
C ALA A 296 22.33 -18.05 10.78
N VAL A 297 22.48 -19.26 10.23
CA VAL A 297 21.37 -20.20 9.96
C VAL A 297 20.75 -20.74 11.25
N LYS A 298 21.52 -20.95 12.33
CA LYS A 298 20.99 -21.48 13.61
C LYS A 298 20.08 -20.51 14.35
N LYS A 299 20.31 -19.19 14.24
CA LYS A 299 19.48 -18.17 14.91
C LYS A 299 18.16 -17.99 14.16
N VAL A 300 18.22 -17.93 12.84
CA VAL A 300 17.03 -17.80 11.98
C VAL A 300 16.18 -19.07 11.98
N GLN A 301 16.79 -20.26 12.01
CA GLN A 301 16.03 -21.52 12.12
C GLN A 301 15.34 -21.68 13.48
N ALA A 302 15.96 -21.27 14.59
CA ALA A 302 15.32 -21.30 15.90
C ALA A 302 14.17 -20.28 16.03
N GLU A 303 14.32 -19.08 15.46
CA GLU A 303 13.27 -18.05 15.42
C GLU A 303 12.10 -18.46 14.48
N GLN A 304 12.41 -19.09 13.34
CA GLN A 304 11.39 -19.59 12.40
C GLN A 304 10.67 -20.85 12.91
N GLU A 305 11.35 -21.80 13.55
CA GLU A 305 10.69 -22.96 14.16
C GLU A 305 9.81 -22.56 15.35
N ALA A 306 10.23 -21.57 16.15
CA ALA A 306 9.40 -21.03 17.22
C ALA A 306 8.17 -20.29 16.68
N ALA A 307 8.31 -19.49 15.62
CA ALA A 307 7.20 -18.78 14.98
C ALA A 307 6.20 -19.74 14.29
N ILE A 308 6.69 -20.77 13.61
CA ILE A 308 5.83 -21.79 12.97
C ILE A 308 5.12 -22.63 14.02
N LYS A 309 5.78 -22.95 15.14
CA LYS A 309 5.13 -23.67 16.24
C LYS A 309 4.07 -22.82 16.93
N ALA A 310 4.36 -21.54 17.19
CA ALA A 310 3.39 -20.60 17.75
C ALA A 310 2.18 -20.39 16.84
N ALA A 311 2.41 -20.19 15.53
CA ALA A 311 1.34 -20.03 14.55
C ALA A 311 0.50 -21.31 14.40
N LYS A 312 1.09 -22.51 14.49
CA LYS A 312 0.35 -23.79 14.50
C LYS A 312 -0.46 -23.98 15.77
N GLU A 313 0.06 -23.60 16.93
CA GLU A 313 -0.67 -23.67 18.20
C GLU A 313 -1.80 -22.62 18.26
N GLU A 314 -1.58 -21.42 17.72
CA GLU A 314 -2.58 -20.35 17.62
C GLU A 314 -3.68 -20.71 16.61
N ALA A 315 -3.33 -21.20 15.42
CA ALA A 315 -4.29 -21.68 14.43
C ALA A 315 -5.08 -22.88 14.94
N LYS A 316 -4.46 -23.77 15.74
CA LYS A 316 -5.16 -24.88 16.38
C LYS A 316 -6.10 -24.39 17.48
N ALA A 317 -5.68 -23.44 18.30
CA ALA A 317 -6.52 -22.85 19.35
C ALA A 317 -7.67 -22.03 18.76
N GLU A 318 -7.45 -21.32 17.66
CA GLU A 318 -8.49 -20.58 16.94
C GLU A 318 -9.46 -21.54 16.23
N ALA A 319 -8.97 -22.62 15.62
CA ALA A 319 -9.82 -23.67 15.07
C ALA A 319 -10.64 -24.38 16.14
N GLU A 320 -10.07 -24.67 17.32
CA GLU A 320 -10.78 -25.24 18.47
C GLU A 320 -11.81 -24.26 19.06
N ARG A 321 -11.51 -22.96 19.12
CA ARG A 321 -12.48 -21.92 19.54
C ARG A 321 -13.58 -21.72 18.50
N ALA A 322 -13.26 -21.75 17.21
CA ALA A 322 -14.23 -21.62 16.13
C ALA A 322 -15.14 -22.85 16.05
N THR A 323 -14.61 -24.06 16.29
CA THR A 323 -15.44 -25.27 16.41
C THR A 323 -16.28 -25.25 17.68
N ALA A 324 -15.74 -24.87 18.83
CA ALA A 324 -16.51 -24.74 20.07
C ALA A 324 -17.62 -23.68 19.95
N ALA A 325 -17.35 -22.52 19.34
CA ALA A 325 -18.36 -21.48 19.10
C ALA A 325 -19.46 -21.95 18.14
N ARG A 326 -19.10 -22.71 17.10
CA ARG A 326 -20.05 -23.23 16.11
C ARG A 326 -20.88 -24.41 16.65
N VAL A 327 -20.34 -25.20 17.57
CA VAL A 327 -21.10 -26.21 18.32
C VAL A 327 -22.08 -25.54 19.28
N ALA A 328 -21.65 -24.51 20.02
CA ALA A 328 -22.54 -23.75 20.90
C ALA A 328 -23.66 -23.03 20.14
N ASP A 329 -23.37 -22.48 18.96
CA ASP A 329 -24.35 -21.81 18.10
C ASP A 329 -25.37 -22.81 17.51
N LEU A 330 -24.92 -24.02 17.11
CA LEU A 330 -25.83 -25.08 16.65
C LEU A 330 -26.69 -25.65 17.79
N GLU A 331 -26.16 -25.77 19.00
CA GLU A 331 -26.90 -26.21 20.18
C GLU A 331 -27.97 -25.18 20.58
N GLU A 332 -27.65 -23.87 20.54
CA GLU A 332 -28.64 -22.83 20.79
C GLU A 332 -29.66 -22.70 19.65
N GLN A 333 -29.26 -22.86 18.38
CA GLN A 333 -30.19 -22.92 17.24
C GLN A 333 -31.17 -24.11 17.35
N LEU A 334 -30.70 -25.29 17.79
CA LEU A 334 -31.55 -26.45 18.05
C LEU A 334 -32.46 -26.24 19.27
N ARG A 335 -31.96 -25.60 20.34
CA ARG A 335 -32.73 -25.27 21.54
C ARG A 335 -33.82 -24.23 21.24
N VAL A 336 -33.52 -23.20 20.44
CA VAL A 336 -34.46 -22.16 20.00
C VAL A 336 -35.48 -22.74 19.01
N ALA A 337 -35.08 -23.61 18.08
CA ALA A 337 -36.00 -24.31 17.17
C ALA A 337 -36.96 -25.25 17.91
N ALA A 338 -36.49 -25.94 18.96
CA ALA A 338 -37.32 -26.78 19.82
C ALA A 338 -38.23 -25.95 20.76
N ALA A 339 -37.76 -24.79 21.24
CA ALA A 339 -38.52 -23.93 22.16
C ALA A 339 -39.55 -23.00 21.46
N THR A 340 -39.47 -22.81 20.14
CA THR A 340 -40.35 -21.91 19.36
C THR A 340 -41.41 -22.62 18.51
N ALA A 341 -41.49 -23.96 18.57
CA ALA A 341 -42.53 -24.71 17.87
C ALA A 341 -43.87 -24.64 18.62
N SER A 342 -44.88 -24.03 17.98
CA SER A 342 -46.28 -24.05 18.45
C SER A 342 -46.73 -25.47 18.81
N PRO A 343 -47.49 -25.69 19.90
CA PRO A 343 -48.04 -27.00 20.27
C PRO A 343 -48.79 -27.70 19.13
N TYR A 344 -49.34 -26.92 18.20
CA TYR A 344 -50.01 -27.42 17.01
C TYR A 344 -49.04 -27.89 15.92
N ARG A 345 -47.83 -27.33 15.80
CA ARG A 345 -46.79 -27.82 14.88
C ARG A 345 -46.21 -29.16 15.34
N VAL A 346 -46.01 -29.33 16.64
CA VAL A 346 -45.58 -30.61 17.22
C VAL A 346 -46.66 -31.69 17.02
N LYS A 347 -47.93 -31.35 17.28
CA LYS A 347 -49.06 -32.27 17.03
C LYS A 347 -49.26 -32.58 15.54
N PHE A 348 -49.12 -31.57 14.66
CA PHE A 348 -49.21 -31.77 13.21
C PHE A 348 -48.07 -32.65 12.69
N GLY A 349 -46.84 -32.46 13.17
CA GLY A 349 -45.71 -33.32 12.85
C GLY A 349 -45.97 -34.79 13.21
N ALA A 350 -46.48 -35.03 14.42
CA ALA A 350 -46.86 -36.38 14.83
C ALA A 350 -48.01 -36.99 13.98
N CYS A 351 -49.01 -36.19 13.59
CA CYS A 351 -50.07 -36.64 12.68
C CYS A 351 -49.54 -36.93 11.27
N LEU A 352 -48.62 -36.12 10.76
CA LEU A 352 -48.00 -36.30 9.46
C LEU A 352 -47.16 -37.58 9.41
N GLU A 353 -46.33 -37.83 10.44
CA GLU A 353 -45.56 -39.06 10.58
C GLU A 353 -46.48 -40.30 10.63
N ALA A 354 -47.59 -40.21 11.37
CA ALA A 354 -48.56 -41.30 11.45
C ALA A 354 -49.24 -41.57 10.09
N MET A 355 -49.58 -40.53 9.32
CA MET A 355 -50.14 -40.65 7.97
C MET A 355 -49.12 -41.25 6.99
N GLN A 356 -47.88 -40.77 7.02
CA GLN A 356 -46.80 -41.31 6.18
C GLN A 356 -46.55 -42.79 6.47
N ALA A 357 -46.52 -43.18 7.75
CA ALA A 357 -46.37 -44.58 8.14
C ALA A 357 -47.56 -45.45 7.71
N ALA A 358 -48.79 -44.92 7.77
CA ALA A 358 -49.98 -45.64 7.30
C ALA A 358 -49.99 -45.82 5.78
N TYR A 359 -49.62 -44.78 5.03
CA TYR A 359 -49.53 -44.86 3.57
C TYR A 359 -48.41 -45.82 3.13
N GLY A 360 -47.26 -45.80 3.79
CA GLY A 360 -46.19 -46.77 3.55
C GLY A 360 -46.64 -48.22 3.73
N ARG A 361 -47.47 -48.51 4.76
CA ARG A 361 -48.07 -49.84 4.94
C ARG A 361 -49.05 -50.22 3.82
N MET A 362 -49.85 -49.27 3.31
CA MET A 362 -50.74 -49.51 2.18
C MET A 362 -49.96 -49.88 0.93
N LEU A 363 -48.87 -49.17 0.64
CA LEU A 363 -48.00 -49.48 -0.50
C LEU A 363 -47.40 -50.89 -0.40
N SER A 364 -46.97 -51.31 0.79
CA SER A 364 -46.49 -52.69 0.98
C SER A 364 -47.58 -53.74 0.66
N VAL A 365 -48.83 -53.51 1.06
CA VAL A 365 -49.96 -54.41 0.74
C VAL A 365 -50.26 -54.40 -0.76
N ILE A 366 -50.19 -53.24 -1.42
CA ILE A 366 -50.38 -53.13 -2.87
C ILE A 366 -49.29 -53.90 -3.62
N GLU A 367 -48.04 -53.80 -3.18
CA GLU A 367 -46.92 -54.52 -3.77
C GLU A 367 -47.09 -56.05 -3.60
N GLU A 368 -47.53 -56.50 -2.43
CA GLU A 368 -47.89 -57.92 -2.21
C GLU A 368 -49.06 -58.36 -3.10
N ALA A 369 -50.09 -57.53 -3.26
CA ALA A 369 -51.24 -57.82 -4.12
C ALA A 369 -50.84 -57.89 -5.59
N LYS A 370 -50.01 -56.96 -6.08
CA LYS A 370 -49.47 -56.97 -7.45
C LYS A 370 -48.71 -58.25 -7.79
N GLN A 371 -48.02 -58.83 -6.82
CA GLN A 371 -47.26 -60.07 -7.01
C GLN A 371 -48.17 -61.31 -7.11
N LYS A 372 -49.34 -61.30 -6.46
CA LYS A 372 -50.25 -62.46 -6.40
C LYS A 372 -51.43 -62.36 -7.38
N GLU A 373 -52.04 -61.19 -7.46
CA GLU A 373 -53.19 -60.86 -8.32
C GLU A 373 -52.98 -59.48 -8.98
N PRO A 374 -52.26 -59.42 -10.11
CA PRO A 374 -51.79 -58.16 -10.70
C PRO A 374 -52.89 -57.14 -11.01
N SER A 375 -54.05 -57.60 -11.50
CA SER A 375 -55.19 -56.72 -11.81
C SER A 375 -55.80 -56.09 -10.56
N GLU A 376 -55.79 -56.79 -9.43
CA GLU A 376 -56.28 -56.24 -8.16
C GLU A 376 -55.23 -55.29 -7.56
N GLY A 377 -53.94 -55.61 -7.68
CA GLY A 377 -52.85 -54.71 -7.30
C GLY A 377 -52.84 -53.38 -8.07
N GLU A 378 -53.09 -53.39 -9.38
CA GLU A 378 -53.22 -52.16 -10.18
C GLU A 378 -54.46 -51.34 -9.78
N LEU A 379 -55.57 -52.01 -9.47
CA LEU A 379 -56.79 -51.34 -9.01
C LEU A 379 -56.58 -50.68 -7.62
N LEU A 380 -55.91 -51.37 -6.70
CA LEU A 380 -55.59 -50.83 -5.37
C LEU A 380 -54.55 -49.71 -5.42
N GLU A 381 -53.60 -49.76 -6.34
CA GLU A 381 -52.66 -48.65 -6.58
C GLU A 381 -53.40 -47.41 -7.08
N GLY A 382 -54.28 -47.56 -8.08
CA GLY A 382 -55.11 -46.45 -8.56
C GLY A 382 -56.00 -45.85 -7.47
N LEU A 383 -56.53 -46.68 -6.57
CA LEU A 383 -57.28 -46.20 -5.40
C LEU A 383 -56.38 -45.46 -4.39
N ALA A 384 -55.15 -45.92 -4.15
CA ALA A 384 -54.21 -45.24 -3.27
C ALA A 384 -53.77 -43.87 -3.83
N GLU A 385 -53.58 -43.77 -5.15
CA GLU A 385 -53.33 -42.51 -5.84
C GLU A 385 -54.53 -41.56 -5.73
N GLN A 386 -55.76 -42.07 -5.92
CA GLN A 386 -56.97 -41.28 -5.70
C GLN A 386 -57.12 -40.79 -4.26
N ILE A 387 -56.73 -41.60 -3.26
CA ILE A 387 -56.73 -41.17 -1.85
C ILE A 387 -55.75 -40.02 -1.63
N VAL A 388 -54.54 -40.10 -2.21
CA VAL A 388 -53.56 -39.00 -2.15
C VAL A 388 -54.10 -37.74 -2.83
N ASP A 389 -54.78 -37.88 -3.97
CA ASP A 389 -55.40 -36.75 -4.66
C ASP A 389 -56.58 -36.15 -3.89
N MET A 390 -57.38 -36.97 -3.20
CA MET A 390 -58.44 -36.48 -2.31
C MET A 390 -57.90 -35.70 -1.10
N LEU A 391 -56.68 -36.00 -0.65
CA LEU A 391 -56.01 -35.27 0.43
C LEU A 391 -55.40 -33.93 -0.05
N LYS A 392 -55.40 -33.63 -1.35
CA LYS A 392 -54.91 -32.37 -1.93
C LYS A 392 -55.97 -31.26 -1.98
N VAL A 393 -57.19 -31.50 -1.47
CA VAL A 393 -58.30 -30.52 -1.43
C VAL A 393 -58.21 -29.61 -0.22
#